data_AF-D5CQY0-F1
#
_entry.id   AF-D5CQY0-F1
#
_cell.length_a   1.000
_cell.length_b   1.000
_cell.length_c   1.000
_cell.angle_alpha   90.00
_cell.angle_beta   90.00
_cell.angle_gamma   90.00
#
_symmetry.space_group_name_H-M   'P 1'
#
loop_
_entity.id
_entity.type
_entity.pdbx_description
1 polymer ?
#
loop_
_entity_poly.entity_id
_entity_poly.type
_entity_poly.pdbx_seq_one_letter_code
_entity_poly.pdbx_strand_id
1 'polypeptide(L)'
;MDKQNKESALAKYLPSSRQVMIHFAIMFAFSCVLGPLIGPWLTNWINPPLAWGSTTRIGDYSMTSTLLWGFSFLMFEIFFYTGWLFTRAKKGWEEAQPKSWYN
;
A
#
# COMPACT_ATOMS: atom_id res chain seq x y z
N MET A 1 -12.64 -31.79 14.87
CA MET A 1 -12.68 -30.82 13.76
C MET A 1 -11.24 -30.52 13.36
N ASP A 2 -10.81 -31.06 12.23
CA ASP A 2 -9.42 -31.06 11.78
C ASP A 2 -8.84 -29.66 11.57
N LYS A 3 -7.58 -29.47 11.98
CA LYS A 3 -6.78 -28.26 11.72
C LYS A 3 -6.81 -27.86 10.22
N GLN A 4 -6.83 -28.87 9.35
CA GLN A 4 -6.86 -28.72 7.89
C GLN A 4 -8.13 -28.02 7.39
N ASN A 5 -9.28 -28.23 8.05
CA ASN A 5 -10.53 -27.55 7.71
C ASN A 5 -10.53 -26.08 8.14
N LYS A 6 -9.90 -25.76 9.28
CA LYS A 6 -9.72 -24.37 9.74
C LYS A 6 -8.78 -23.57 8.83
N GLU A 7 -7.68 -24.17 8.38
CA GLU A 7 -6.76 -23.52 7.44
C GLU A 7 -7.42 -23.25 6.08
N SER A 8 -8.22 -24.19 5.56
CA SER A 8 -8.97 -23.96 4.31
C SER A 8 -10.04 -22.88 4.45
N ALA A 9 -10.68 -22.78 5.62
CA ALA A 9 -11.67 -21.75 5.92
C ALA A 9 -11.03 -20.36 6.04
N LEU A 10 -9.85 -20.25 6.67
CA LEU A 10 -9.08 -19.01 6.77
C LEU A 10 -8.52 -18.55 5.42
N ALA A 11 -8.11 -19.48 4.56
CA ALA A 11 -7.64 -19.20 3.20
C ALA A 11 -8.72 -18.54 2.31
N LYS A 12 -10.00 -18.66 2.66
CA LYS A 12 -11.10 -17.96 1.96
C LYS A 12 -11.06 -16.44 2.15
N TYR A 13 -10.48 -15.94 3.24
CA TYR A 13 -10.48 -14.52 3.58
C TYR A 13 -9.25 -13.78 3.03
N LEU A 14 -8.16 -14.50 2.75
CA LEU A 14 -6.95 -13.94 2.16
C LEU A 14 -6.97 -14.10 0.63
N PRO A 15 -6.46 -13.10 -0.12
CA PRO A 15 -6.29 -13.24 -1.56
C PRO A 15 -5.29 -14.36 -1.88
N SER A 16 -5.51 -15.05 -3.01
CA SER A 16 -4.56 -16.07 -3.48
C SER A 16 -3.22 -15.45 -3.87
N SER A 17 -2.14 -16.24 -3.90
CA SER A 17 -0.81 -15.74 -4.29
C SER A 17 -0.82 -15.06 -5.66
N ARG A 18 -1.64 -15.56 -6.60
CA ARG A 18 -1.84 -14.93 -7.91
C ARG A 18 -2.50 -13.55 -7.80
N GLN A 19 -3.51 -13.40 -6.95
CA GLN A 19 -4.16 -12.11 -6.69
C GLN A 19 -3.22 -11.13 -5.99
N VAL A 20 -2.41 -11.58 -5.04
CA VAL A 20 -1.38 -10.76 -4.40
C VAL A 20 -0.39 -10.22 -5.42
N MET A 21 0.09 -11.05 -6.34
CA MET A 21 0.97 -10.59 -7.44
C MET A 21 0.29 -9.55 -8.34
N ILE A 22 -0.99 -9.76 -8.68
CA ILE A 22 -1.76 -8.79 -9.48
C ILE A 22 -1.90 -7.46 -8.72
N HIS A 23 -2.27 -7.48 -7.45
CA HIS A 23 -2.35 -6.27 -6.64
C HIS A 23 -1.00 -5.56 -6.57
N PHE A 24 0.09 -6.30 -6.38
CA PHE A 24 1.44 -5.72 -6.38
C PHE A 24 1.82 -5.09 -7.72
N ALA A 25 1.52 -5.75 -8.84
CA ALA A 25 1.78 -5.19 -10.16
C ALA A 25 0.98 -3.90 -10.41
N ILE A 26 -0.27 -3.86 -9.94
CA ILE A 26 -1.12 -2.67 -10.01
C ILE A 26 -0.56 -1.53 -9.15
N MET A 27 -0.19 -1.80 -7.89
CA MET A 27 0.45 -0.82 -7.00
C MET A 27 1.76 -0.30 -7.62
N PHE A 28 2.59 -1.19 -8.15
CA PHE A 28 3.82 -0.79 -8.83
C PHE A 28 3.56 0.15 -10.01
N ALA A 29 2.58 -0.18 -10.87
CA ALA A 29 2.21 0.67 -11.99
C ALA A 29 1.68 2.04 -11.53
N PHE A 30 0.83 2.07 -10.49
CA PHE A 30 0.35 3.33 -9.91
C PHE A 30 1.49 4.16 -9.32
N SER A 31 2.38 3.53 -8.57
CA SER A 31 3.54 4.18 -7.96
C SER A 31 4.49 4.78 -9.00
N CYS A 32 4.73 4.10 -10.12
CA CYS A 32 5.53 4.62 -11.22
C CYS A 32 4.92 5.84 -11.92
N VAL A 33 3.60 6.04 -11.83
CA VAL A 33 2.93 7.19 -12.46
C VAL A 33 2.69 8.30 -11.44
N LEU A 34 2.07 7.96 -10.31
CA LEU A 34 1.63 8.90 -9.28
C LEU A 34 2.79 9.44 -8.44
N GLY A 35 3.79 8.62 -8.12
CA GLY A 35 4.96 9.09 -7.35
C GLY A 35 5.68 10.25 -8.04
N PRO A 36 6.11 10.09 -9.31
CA PRO A 36 6.66 11.17 -10.14
C PRO A 36 5.79 12.40 -10.30
N LEU A 37 4.46 12.22 -10.32
CA LEU A 37 3.51 13.29 -10.60
C LEU A 37 3.19 14.12 -9.34
N ILE A 38 3.08 13.46 -8.19
CA ILE A 38 2.72 14.08 -6.90
C ILE A 38 3.97 14.56 -6.15
N GLY A 39 5.07 13.83 -6.22
CA GLY A 39 6.28 14.10 -5.43
C GLY A 39 6.87 15.50 -5.60
N PRO A 40 7.08 15.97 -6.85
CA PRO A 40 7.55 17.33 -7.11
C PRO A 40 6.56 18.40 -6.64
N TRP A 41 5.25 18.16 -6.78
CA TRP A 41 4.21 19.07 -6.27
C TRP A 41 4.24 19.17 -4.73
N LEU A 42 4.34 18.05 -4.03
CA LEU A 42 4.50 18.01 -2.57
C LEU A 42 5.80 18.67 -2.11
N THR A 43 6.90 18.44 -2.84
CA THR A 43 8.19 19.06 -2.53
C THR A 43 8.09 20.59 -2.58
N ASN A 44 7.40 21.13 -3.58
CA ASN A 44 7.17 22.58 -3.69
C ASN A 44 6.27 23.13 -2.58
N TRP A 45 5.32 22.32 -2.08
CA TRP A 45 4.47 22.70 -0.94
C TRP A 45 5.24 22.70 0.39
N ILE A 46 6.05 21.67 0.63
CA ILE A 46 6.80 21.48 1.87
C ILE A 46 8.01 22.43 1.91
N ASN A 47 8.66 22.66 0.78
CA ASN A 47 9.84 23.50 0.67
C ASN A 47 9.68 24.50 -0.49
N PRO A 48 8.91 25.58 -0.29
CA PRO A 48 8.64 26.54 -1.35
C PRO A 48 9.94 27.22 -1.79
N PRO A 49 10.25 27.27 -3.10
CA PRO A 49 11.49 27.85 -3.63
C PRO A 49 11.69 29.33 -3.23
N LEU A 50 10.60 30.04 -2.96
CA LEU A 50 10.58 31.40 -2.44
C LEU A 50 11.21 31.55 -1.03
N ALA A 51 11.22 30.49 -0.21
CA ALA A 51 11.81 30.54 1.14
C ALA A 51 13.35 30.56 1.14
N TRP A 52 13.99 30.19 0.02
CA TRP A 52 15.45 30.03 -0.09
C TRP A 52 16.10 30.87 -1.19
N GLY A 53 15.37 31.83 -1.78
CA GLY A 53 15.92 32.75 -2.78
C GLY A 53 16.28 32.12 -4.14
N SER A 54 15.85 30.88 -4.40
CA SER A 54 16.08 30.20 -5.68
C SER A 54 14.86 30.36 -6.57
N THR A 55 14.96 31.21 -7.60
CA THR A 55 13.83 31.65 -8.43
C THR A 55 13.47 30.73 -9.60
N THR A 56 14.04 29.53 -9.75
CA THR A 56 13.95 28.86 -11.09
C THR A 56 13.76 27.36 -11.17
N ARG A 57 13.50 26.62 -10.09
CA ARG A 57 13.16 25.19 -10.25
C ARG A 57 12.00 24.74 -9.36
N ILE A 58 10.82 24.73 -9.97
CA ILE A 58 9.62 24.06 -9.46
C ILE A 58 9.90 22.55 -9.55
N GLY A 59 10.12 21.89 -8.42
CA GLY A 59 10.32 20.44 -8.31
C GLY A 59 11.63 19.93 -8.92
N ASP A 60 12.41 19.15 -8.16
CA ASP A 60 13.49 18.37 -8.77
C ASP A 60 12.88 17.16 -9.47
N TYR A 61 12.76 17.24 -10.81
CA TYR A 61 12.36 16.13 -11.67
C TYR A 61 13.57 15.31 -12.17
N SER A 62 14.71 15.37 -11.48
CA SER A 62 15.82 14.46 -11.76
C SER A 62 15.34 13.01 -11.74
N MET A 63 15.98 12.16 -12.55
CA MET A 63 15.65 10.73 -12.61
C MET A 63 15.70 10.10 -11.22
N THR A 64 16.69 10.49 -10.40
CA THR A 64 16.84 10.02 -9.02
C THR A 64 15.68 10.45 -8.12
N SER A 65 15.29 11.73 -8.16
CA SER A 65 14.15 12.25 -7.38
C SER A 65 12.84 11.58 -7.77
N THR A 66 12.62 11.43 -9.09
CA THR A 66 11.46 10.75 -9.68
C THR A 66 11.34 9.32 -9.19
N LEU A 67 12.44 8.57 -9.22
CA LEU A 67 12.50 7.19 -8.72
C LEU A 67 12.25 7.14 -7.21
N LEU A 68 12.88 8.02 -6.43
CA LEU A 68 12.68 8.12 -4.98
C LEU A 68 11.21 8.33 -4.61
N TRP A 69 10.53 9.26 -5.28
CA TRP A 69 9.11 9.49 -5.06
C TRP A 69 8.23 8.30 -5.48
N GLY A 70 8.56 7.65 -6.60
CA GLY A 70 7.93 6.39 -7.01
C GLY A 70 8.07 5.28 -5.97
N PHE A 71 9.29 5.05 -5.46
CA PHE A 71 9.55 4.05 -4.42
C PHE A 71 8.88 4.39 -3.09
N SER A 72 8.91 5.66 -2.67
CA SER A 72 8.23 6.11 -1.45
C SER A 72 6.72 5.90 -1.53
N PHE A 73 6.11 6.18 -2.70
CA PHE A 73 4.69 5.92 -2.92
C PHE A 73 4.37 4.43 -2.87
N LEU A 74 5.22 3.59 -3.48
CA LEU A 74 5.07 2.14 -3.44
C LEU A 74 5.13 1.59 -2.01
N MET A 75 6.07 2.07 -1.20
CA MET A 75 6.17 1.67 0.20
C MET A 75 4.92 2.07 1.00
N PHE A 76 4.37 3.26 0.72
CA PHE A 76 3.11 3.70 1.30
C PHE A 76 1.96 2.77 0.90
N GLU A 77 1.78 2.48 -0.38
CA GLU A 77 0.73 1.56 -0.85
C GLU A 77 0.84 0.17 -0.23
N ILE A 78 2.05 -0.39 -0.15
CA ILE A 78 2.32 -1.69 0.49
C ILE A 78 1.91 -1.67 1.97
N PHE A 79 2.18 -0.57 2.68
CA PHE A 79 1.79 -0.43 4.08
C PHE A 79 0.26 -0.49 4.26
N PHE A 80 -0.51 0.23 3.45
CA PHE A 80 -1.99 0.14 3.53
C PHE A 80 -2.51 -1.21 3.10
N TYR A 81 -1.91 -1.81 2.05
CA TYR A 81 -2.29 -3.13 1.57
C TYR A 81 -2.06 -4.21 2.63
N THR A 82 -0.93 -4.18 3.33
CA THR A 82 -0.67 -5.10 4.45
C THR A 82 -1.64 -4.90 5.60
N GLY A 83 -1.95 -3.65 5.98
CA GLY A 83 -2.99 -3.33 6.95
C GLY A 83 -4.36 -3.91 6.58
N TRP A 84 -4.75 -3.79 5.31
CA TRP A 84 -5.98 -4.38 4.78
C TRP A 84 -5.99 -5.91 4.83
N LEU A 85 -4.87 -6.57 4.52
CA LEU A 85 -4.72 -8.02 4.68
C LEU A 85 -4.90 -8.44 6.14
N PHE A 86 -4.34 -7.70 7.09
CA PHE A 86 -4.56 -7.95 8.52
C PHE A 86 -6.03 -7.83 8.91
N THR A 87 -6.75 -6.81 8.42
CA THR A 87 -8.20 -6.68 8.67
C THR A 87 -8.97 -7.89 8.15
N ARG A 88 -8.63 -8.39 6.96
CA ARG A 88 -9.27 -9.59 6.41
C ARG A 88 -8.93 -10.86 7.19
N ALA A 89 -7.67 -11.03 7.59
CA ALA A 89 -7.25 -12.14 8.42
C ALA A 89 -7.97 -12.14 9.77
N LYS A 90 -8.10 -10.96 10.40
CA LYS A 90 -8.83 -10.77 11.66
C LYS A 90 -10.31 -11.15 11.50
N LYS A 91 -10.97 -10.68 10.44
CA LYS A 91 -12.37 -11.03 10.16
C LYS A 91 -12.55 -12.55 9.97
N GLY A 92 -11.66 -13.18 9.22
CA GLY A 92 -11.68 -14.64 9.05
C GLY A 92 -11.46 -15.40 10.36
N TRP A 93 -10.62 -14.87 11.25
CA TRP A 93 -10.42 -15.43 12.59
C TRP A 93 -11.67 -15.33 13.47
N GLU A 94 -12.33 -14.17 13.48
CA GLU A 94 -13.56 -13.93 14.24
C GLU A 94 -14.71 -14.82 13.75
N GLU A 95 -14.88 -14.98 12.43
CA GLU A 95 -15.92 -15.85 11.86
C GLU A 95 -15.63 -17.34 12.05
N ALA A 96 -14.36 -17.73 12.20
CA ALA A 96 -13.95 -19.10 12.51
C ALA A 96 -14.05 -19.44 14.01
N GLN A 97 -14.31 -18.46 14.88
CA GLN A 97 -14.58 -18.73 16.29
C GLN A 97 -15.98 -19.32 16.43
N PRO A 98 -16.15 -20.39 17.24
CA PRO A 98 -17.48 -20.90 17.53
C PRO A 98 -18.29 -19.78 18.21
N LYS A 99 -19.48 -19.46 17.68
CA LYS A 99 -20.43 -18.61 18.40
C LYS A 99 -20.63 -19.24 19.78
N SER A 100 -20.29 -18.53 20.85
CA SER A 100 -20.55 -19.01 22.20
C SER A 100 -22.05 -19.27 22.32
N TRP A 101 -22.42 -20.40 22.92
CA TRP A 101 -23.81 -20.85 23.13
C TRP A 101 -24.64 -19.95 24.08
N TYR A 102 -24.14 -18.75 24.39
CA TYR A 102 -24.69 -17.82 25.38
C TYR A 102 -25.17 -16.52 24.71
N ASN A 103 -25.99 -16.65 23.66
CA ASN A 103 -26.89 -15.61 23.15
C ASN A 103 -28.09 -16.26 22.48
#